data_AF-A0A6I1ZBD2-F1
#
_entry.id   AF-A0A6I1ZBD2-F1
#
_cell.length_a   1.000
_cell.length_b   1.000
_cell.length_c   1.000
_cell.angle_alpha   90.00
_cell.angle_beta   90.00
_cell.angle_gamma   90.00
#
_symmetry.space_group_name_H-M   'P 1'
#
loop_
_entity.id
_entity.type
_entity.pdbx_description
1 polymer ?
#
loop_
_entity_poly.entity_id
_entity_poly.type
_entity_poly.pdbx_seq_one_letter_code
_entity_poly.pdbx_strand_id
1 'polypeptide(L)'
;MSTEEEILKSSRVIAVVGLSPKPDRPSHGVASYLKEHGYRIIPVNPHQKEILGEPSYPNLGSIPQPVDVVDVFRRSEEVPGIVEEAIKIGAKAVWLQEGVINERAATRAKEADLLVVMDKCMFKEHQKWGGKMKVLAINSSLRKGGQSRTEIMMNHLVEGMREAGAEVEVVHLRQKKIKYCIGCFTCMTKTPGKCVHQDDMTNELFPKWLESDLVVYATPLFHHTVNAPMKTFIERTFPICEPFLEL
;
A
#
# COMPACT_ATOMS: atom_id res chain seq x y z
N MET A 1 12.89 2.98 -15.99
CA MET A 1 12.73 2.41 -14.64
C MET A 1 13.53 3.29 -13.70
N SER A 2 12.95 3.70 -12.57
CA SER A 2 13.72 4.41 -11.54
C SER A 2 14.64 3.44 -10.78
N THR A 3 15.71 3.92 -10.15
CA THR A 3 16.62 3.05 -9.36
C THR A 3 15.87 2.35 -8.23
N GLU A 4 14.92 3.04 -7.60
CA GLU A 4 14.05 2.52 -6.54
C GLU A 4 13.22 1.34 -7.05
N GLU A 5 12.57 1.53 -8.19
CA GLU A 5 11.73 0.52 -8.84
C GLU A 5 12.56 -0.69 -9.28
N GLU A 6 13.75 -0.47 -9.83
CA GLU A 6 14.67 -1.53 -10.24
C GLU A 6 15.07 -2.40 -9.03
N ILE A 7 15.50 -1.77 -7.93
CA ILE A 7 15.89 -2.48 -6.71
C ILE A 7 14.70 -3.28 -6.18
N LEU A 8 13.54 -2.64 -6.01
CA LEU A 8 12.35 -3.28 -5.42
C LEU A 8 11.83 -4.46 -6.25
N LYS A 9 11.90 -4.39 -7.59
CA LYS A 9 11.45 -5.48 -8.49
C LYS A 9 12.45 -6.63 -8.57
N SER A 10 13.75 -6.34 -8.60
CA SER A 10 14.80 -7.33 -8.85
C SER A 10 15.34 -8.02 -7.57
N SER A 11 15.03 -7.47 -6.40
CA SER A 11 15.58 -7.95 -5.12
C SER A 11 14.55 -8.72 -4.30
N ARG A 12 15.02 -9.66 -3.48
CA ARG A 12 14.18 -10.42 -2.53
C ARG A 12 14.77 -10.49 -1.12
N VAL A 13 16.08 -10.44 -0.96
CA VAL A 13 16.76 -10.57 0.33
C VAL A 13 17.29 -9.21 0.80
N ILE A 14 16.75 -8.71 1.91
CA ILE A 14 17.05 -7.37 2.45
C ILE A 14 17.69 -7.51 3.84
N ALA A 15 18.92 -7.02 3.99
CA ALA A 15 19.56 -6.87 5.29
C ALA A 15 19.24 -5.50 5.89
N VAL A 16 18.55 -5.47 7.04
CA VAL A 16 18.10 -4.23 7.67
C VAL A 16 19.04 -3.84 8.81
N VAL A 17 19.91 -2.87 8.55
CA VAL A 17 20.92 -2.37 9.49
C VAL A 17 20.31 -1.37 10.45
N GLY A 18 20.34 -1.69 11.74
CA GLY A 18 19.66 -0.91 12.77
C GLY A 18 18.19 -1.31 12.97
N LEU A 19 17.82 -2.54 12.59
CA LEU A 19 16.47 -3.05 12.85
C LEU A 19 16.20 -3.15 14.37
N SER A 20 15.11 -2.55 14.82
CA SER A 20 14.67 -2.56 16.22
C SER A 20 13.60 -3.64 16.45
N PRO A 21 13.58 -4.31 17.62
CA PRO A 21 12.49 -5.22 17.99
C PRO A 21 11.22 -4.47 18.43
N LYS A 22 11.30 -3.16 18.68
CA LYS A 22 10.17 -2.37 19.19
C LYS A 22 9.23 -1.93 18.06
N PRO A 23 7.91 -2.19 18.16
CA PRO A 23 6.94 -1.87 17.10
C PRO A 23 6.78 -0.38 16.76
N ASP A 24 7.06 0.52 17.70
CA ASP A 24 6.98 1.97 17.51
C ASP A 24 8.12 2.54 16.65
N ARG A 25 9.18 1.75 16.41
CA ARG A 25 10.34 2.20 15.64
C ARG A 25 10.10 2.03 14.14
N PRO A 26 10.40 3.06 13.31
CA PRO A 26 10.21 2.98 11.86
C PRO A 26 10.85 1.75 11.21
N SER A 27 12.06 1.37 11.66
CA SER A 27 12.75 0.18 11.12
C SER A 27 11.95 -1.10 11.31
N HIS A 28 11.24 -1.24 12.43
CA HIS A 28 10.37 -2.39 12.69
C HIS A 28 9.16 -2.42 11.75
N GLY A 29 8.46 -1.29 11.61
CA GLY A 29 7.28 -1.18 10.76
C GLY A 29 7.60 -1.45 9.29
N VAL A 30 8.67 -0.84 8.76
CA VAL A 30 9.12 -1.04 7.38
C VAL A 30 9.52 -2.49 7.13
N ALA A 31 10.31 -3.09 8.03
CA ALA A 31 10.74 -4.47 7.89
C ALA A 31 9.57 -5.47 7.97
N SER A 32 8.63 -5.28 8.90
CA SER A 32 7.43 -6.13 9.02
C SER A 32 6.59 -6.09 7.75
N TYR A 33 6.33 -4.88 7.24
CA TYR A 33 5.60 -4.71 5.99
C TYR A 33 6.28 -5.41 4.82
N LEU A 34 7.60 -5.21 4.63
CA LEU A 34 8.31 -5.85 3.51
C LEU A 34 8.28 -7.37 3.65
N LYS A 35 8.39 -7.91 4.87
CA LYS A 35 8.23 -9.34 5.14
C LYS A 35 6.85 -9.87 4.73
N GLU A 36 5.78 -9.14 5.05
CA GLU A 36 4.40 -9.47 4.64
C GLU A 36 4.21 -9.45 3.11
N HIS A 37 5.01 -8.65 2.40
CA HIS A 37 4.98 -8.54 0.93
C HIS A 37 5.99 -9.47 0.24
N GLY A 38 6.47 -10.51 0.94
CA GLY A 38 7.26 -11.59 0.36
C GLY A 38 8.76 -11.32 0.25
N TYR A 39 9.27 -10.23 0.82
CA TYR A 39 10.71 -10.04 0.98
C TYR A 39 11.24 -10.88 2.14
N ARG A 40 12.45 -11.42 1.99
CA ARG A 40 13.19 -12.07 3.08
C ARG A 40 13.99 -11.01 3.84
N ILE A 41 13.64 -10.80 5.11
CA ILE A 41 14.30 -9.83 5.98
C ILE A 41 15.41 -10.50 6.78
N ILE A 42 16.59 -9.88 6.81
CA ILE A 42 17.72 -10.27 7.66
C ILE A 42 18.00 -9.13 8.65
N PRO A 43 17.67 -9.28 9.94
CA PRO A 43 17.96 -8.28 10.95
C PRO A 43 19.47 -8.11 11.20
N VAL A 44 19.98 -6.88 11.15
CA VAL A 44 21.36 -6.57 11.54
C VAL A 44 21.36 -5.61 12.74
N ASN A 45 21.59 -6.18 13.92
CA ASN A 45 21.63 -5.47 15.20
C ASN A 45 22.49 -6.23 16.23
N PRO A 46 23.64 -5.68 16.68
CA PRO A 46 24.56 -6.38 17.60
C PRO A 46 24.01 -6.60 19.01
N HIS A 47 22.89 -5.96 19.37
CA HIS A 47 22.29 -6.06 20.69
C HIS A 47 21.10 -7.01 20.75
N GLN A 48 20.75 -7.66 19.63
CA GLN A 48 19.60 -8.56 19.55
C GLN A 48 20.03 -9.90 18.97
N LYS A 49 19.36 -10.98 19.39
CA LYS A 49 19.58 -12.33 18.84
C LYS A 49 18.55 -12.70 17.77
N GLU A 50 17.35 -12.14 17.87
CA GLU A 50 16.23 -12.44 16.99
C GLU A 50 15.29 -11.23 16.91
N ILE A 51 14.78 -10.92 15.72
CA ILE A 51 13.79 -9.86 15.49
C ILE A 51 12.82 -10.33 14.40
N LEU A 52 11.51 -10.10 14.57
CA LEU A 52 10.46 -10.54 13.62
C LEU A 52 10.50 -12.05 13.30
N GLY A 53 10.94 -12.88 14.27
CA GLY A 53 11.10 -14.33 14.09
C GLY A 53 12.30 -14.74 13.23
N GLU A 54 13.21 -13.81 12.90
CA GLU A 54 14.41 -14.06 12.11
C GLU A 54 15.69 -13.90 12.98
N PRO A 55 16.71 -14.74 12.80
CA PRO A 55 18.01 -14.57 13.46
C PRO A 55 18.63 -13.20 13.16
N SER A 56 19.09 -12.51 14.20
CA SER A 56 19.76 -11.22 14.07
C SER A 56 21.28 -11.36 14.11
N TYR A 57 21.95 -10.66 13.19
CA TYR A 57 23.41 -10.69 13.04
C TYR A 57 24.02 -9.38 13.57
N PRO A 58 25.24 -9.43 14.14
CA PRO A 58 25.86 -8.23 14.71
C PRO A 58 26.36 -7.23 13.67
N ASN A 59 26.65 -7.69 12.45
CA ASN A 59 27.15 -6.90 11.33
C ASN A 59 26.84 -7.64 10.01
N LEU A 60 27.06 -6.97 8.88
CA LEU A 60 26.74 -7.51 7.56
C LEU A 60 27.64 -8.69 7.21
N GLY A 61 28.93 -8.63 7.57
CA GLY A 61 29.90 -9.70 7.31
C GLY A 61 29.62 -11.02 8.04
N SER A 62 28.72 -11.02 9.03
CA SER A 62 28.32 -12.22 9.76
C SER A 62 27.13 -12.95 9.12
N ILE A 63 26.54 -12.39 8.07
CA ILE A 63 25.39 -12.99 7.37
C ILE A 63 25.90 -14.16 6.51
N PRO A 64 25.40 -15.39 6.70
CA PRO A 64 25.92 -16.59 6.03
C PRO A 64 25.39 -16.80 4.60
N GLN A 65 24.66 -15.82 4.07
CA GLN A 65 23.94 -15.92 2.80
C GLN A 65 24.02 -14.61 2.01
N PRO A 66 23.81 -14.66 0.68
CA PRO A 66 23.80 -13.47 -0.14
C PRO A 66 22.72 -12.46 0.28
N VAL A 67 23.04 -11.18 0.16
CA VAL A 67 22.15 -10.04 0.42
C VAL A 67 21.96 -9.28 -0.89
N ASP A 68 20.72 -9.01 -1.28
CA ASP A 68 20.46 -8.17 -2.46
C ASP A 68 20.58 -6.69 -2.09
N VAL A 69 19.93 -6.28 -1.00
CA VAL A 69 19.83 -4.87 -0.57
C VAL A 69 20.24 -4.72 0.88
N VAL A 70 21.07 -3.72 1.16
CA VAL A 70 21.37 -3.26 2.52
C VAL A 70 20.52 -2.03 2.82
N ASP A 71 19.52 -2.19 3.68
CA ASP A 71 18.58 -1.15 4.11
C ASP A 71 19.02 -0.52 5.43
N VAL A 72 19.28 0.80 5.45
CA VAL A 72 20.03 1.46 6.52
C VAL A 72 19.15 2.41 7.35
N PHE A 73 18.97 2.07 8.63
CA PHE A 73 18.29 2.88 9.65
C PHE A 73 19.25 3.44 10.72
N ARG A 74 20.53 3.57 10.38
CA ARG A 74 21.56 4.18 11.25
C ARG A 74 21.79 5.64 10.86
N ARG A 75 22.42 6.39 11.77
CA ARG A 75 22.72 7.80 11.53
C ARG A 75 23.72 7.96 10.38
N SER A 76 23.65 9.10 9.68
CA SER A 76 24.44 9.41 8.49
C SER A 76 25.96 9.27 8.68
N GLU A 77 26.46 9.47 9.90
CA GLU A 77 27.88 9.34 10.23
C GLU A 77 28.37 7.89 10.25
N GLU A 78 27.46 6.93 10.43
CA GLU A 78 27.75 5.49 10.46
C GLU A 78 27.69 4.87 9.05
N VAL A 79 27.06 5.56 8.10
CA VAL A 79 26.87 5.08 6.71
C VAL A 79 28.17 4.70 6.01
N PRO A 80 29.29 5.44 6.10
CA PRO A 80 30.52 5.07 5.40
C PRO A 80 31.00 3.66 5.75
N GLY A 81 30.96 3.26 7.03
CA GLY A 81 31.35 1.91 7.44
C GLY A 81 30.39 0.83 6.92
N ILE A 82 29.08 1.12 6.95
CA ILE A 82 28.05 0.22 6.46
C ILE A 82 28.17 0.00 4.95
N VAL A 83 28.52 1.04 4.19
CA VAL A 83 28.77 0.94 2.74
C VAL A 83 29.97 0.05 2.44
N GLU A 84 31.10 0.20 3.15
CA GLU A 84 32.25 -0.68 2.93
C GLU A 84 31.92 -2.14 3.26
N GLU A 85 31.13 -2.39 4.31
CA GLU A 85 30.62 -3.72 4.60
C GLU A 85 29.69 -4.26 3.49
N ALA A 86 28.78 -3.42 2.97
CA ALA A 86 27.88 -3.78 1.88
C ALA A 86 28.64 -4.16 0.60
N ILE A 87 29.69 -3.41 0.26
CA ILE A 87 30.60 -3.72 -0.84
C ILE A 87 31.30 -5.06 -0.59
N LYS A 88 31.84 -5.26 0.61
CA LYS A 88 32.59 -6.48 0.97
C LYS A 88 31.76 -7.76 0.89
N ILE A 89 30.47 -7.70 1.27
CA ILE A 89 29.58 -8.86 1.16
C ILE A 89 29.03 -9.07 -0.26
N GLY A 90 29.32 -8.17 -1.20
CA GLY A 90 28.80 -8.23 -2.57
C GLY A 90 27.31 -7.94 -2.67
N ALA A 91 26.78 -7.03 -1.84
CA ALA A 91 25.40 -6.58 -1.99
C ALA A 91 25.21 -5.88 -3.35
N LYS A 92 24.00 -5.95 -3.91
CA LYS A 92 23.67 -5.30 -5.19
C LYS A 92 23.28 -3.84 -5.02
N ALA A 93 22.73 -3.50 -3.86
CA ALA A 93 22.25 -2.16 -3.58
C ALA A 93 22.43 -1.74 -2.11
N VAL A 94 22.58 -0.44 -1.89
CA VAL A 94 22.43 0.21 -0.58
C VAL A 94 21.26 1.18 -0.63
N TRP A 95 20.39 1.09 0.36
CA TRP A 95 19.24 1.95 0.53
C TRP A 95 19.35 2.72 1.84
N LEU A 96 19.57 4.03 1.76
CA LEU A 96 19.59 4.91 2.93
C LEU A 96 18.18 5.45 3.16
N GLN A 97 17.60 5.09 4.32
CA GLN A 97 16.22 5.44 4.66
C GLN A 97 16.03 6.96 4.79
N GLU A 98 14.76 7.37 4.86
CA GLU A 98 14.37 8.77 5.03
C GLU A 98 15.10 9.43 6.23
N GLY A 99 15.74 10.57 5.96
CA GLY A 99 16.59 11.30 6.91
C GLY A 99 18.05 10.81 7.00
N VAL A 100 18.43 9.74 6.28
CA VAL A 100 19.81 9.24 6.23
C VAL A 100 20.47 9.68 4.92
N ILE A 101 21.43 10.60 5.03
CA ILE A 101 22.06 11.27 3.89
C ILE A 101 23.57 11.25 4.05
N ASN A 102 24.28 10.64 3.10
CA ASN A 102 25.74 10.68 3.02
C ASN A 102 26.23 10.56 1.57
N GLU A 103 26.41 11.71 0.92
CA GLU A 103 26.82 11.78 -0.49
C GLU A 103 28.16 11.12 -0.77
N ARG A 104 29.13 11.24 0.15
CA ARG A 104 30.45 10.64 -0.02
C ARG A 104 30.37 9.12 -0.02
N ALA A 105 29.61 8.54 0.89
CA ALA A 105 29.38 7.10 0.96
C ALA A 105 28.55 6.61 -0.24
N ALA A 106 27.57 7.40 -0.70
CA ALA A 106 26.79 7.10 -1.90
C ALA A 106 27.67 7.06 -3.16
N THR A 107 28.58 8.02 -3.34
CA THR A 107 29.55 8.01 -4.44
C THR A 107 30.45 6.78 -4.37
N ARG A 108 30.97 6.47 -3.18
CA ARG A 108 31.81 5.30 -2.96
C ARG A 108 31.10 3.98 -3.30
N ALA A 109 29.82 3.84 -2.94
CA ALA A 109 29.01 2.67 -3.29
C ALA A 109 28.81 2.55 -4.81
N LYS A 110 28.55 3.66 -5.51
CA LYS A 110 28.41 3.69 -6.97
C LYS A 110 29.71 3.31 -7.69
N GLU A 111 30.86 3.80 -7.21
CA GLU A 111 32.19 3.42 -7.74
C GLU A 111 32.51 1.93 -7.57
N ALA A 112 31.80 1.26 -6.66
CA ALA A 112 31.87 -0.18 -6.44
C ALA A 112 30.73 -0.95 -7.12
N ASP A 113 30.01 -0.31 -8.06
CA ASP A 113 28.91 -0.87 -8.85
C ASP A 113 27.64 -1.24 -8.07
N LEU A 114 27.43 -0.65 -6.89
CA LEU A 114 26.16 -0.81 -6.16
C LEU A 114 25.13 0.22 -6.66
N LEU A 115 23.88 -0.22 -6.78
CA LEU A 115 22.75 0.71 -6.89
C LEU A 115 22.57 1.46 -5.56
N VAL A 116 22.30 2.76 -5.62
CA VAL A 116 22.18 3.60 -4.42
C VAL A 116 20.90 4.40 -4.46
N VAL A 117 20.14 4.29 -3.37
CA VAL A 117 19.01 5.16 -3.05
C VAL A 117 19.29 5.85 -1.73
N MET A 118 18.98 7.15 -1.65
CA MET A 118 19.21 7.95 -0.46
C MET A 118 17.98 8.80 -0.14
N ASP A 119 17.74 9.00 1.15
CA ASP A 119 16.63 9.81 1.68
C ASP A 119 15.24 9.35 1.19
N LYS A 120 15.02 8.03 1.11
CA LYS A 120 13.73 7.46 0.71
C LYS A 120 13.36 6.27 1.57
N CYS A 121 12.07 6.05 1.77
CA CYS A 121 11.57 4.93 2.55
C CYS A 121 11.17 3.75 1.65
N MET A 122 11.76 2.57 1.86
CA MET A 122 11.41 1.36 1.08
C MET A 122 9.92 1.01 1.19
N PHE A 123 9.27 1.22 2.34
CA PHE A 123 7.82 1.03 2.50
C PHE A 123 7.03 1.94 1.57
N LYS A 124 7.31 3.25 1.59
CA LYS A 124 6.60 4.24 0.77
C LYS A 124 6.84 4.00 -0.72
N GLU A 125 8.08 3.70 -1.11
CA GLU A 125 8.39 3.36 -2.50
C GLU A 125 7.71 2.04 -2.89
N HIS A 126 7.81 0.98 -2.09
CA HIS A 126 7.11 -0.27 -2.38
C HIS A 126 5.59 -0.08 -2.44
N GLN A 127 4.96 0.74 -1.60
CA GLN A 127 3.52 1.03 -1.71
C GLN A 127 3.14 1.66 -3.06
N LYS A 128 4.00 2.51 -3.63
CA LYS A 128 3.76 3.06 -4.97
C LYS A 128 3.74 2.00 -6.08
N TRP A 129 4.41 0.86 -5.88
CA TRP A 129 4.63 -0.16 -6.91
C TRP A 129 4.01 -1.54 -6.61
N GLY A 130 3.82 -1.87 -5.33
CA GLY A 130 3.59 -3.21 -4.79
C GLY A 130 2.14 -3.49 -4.38
N GLY A 131 1.30 -2.46 -4.31
CA GLY A 131 -0.15 -2.63 -4.38
C GLY A 131 -0.60 -2.25 -5.78
N LYS A 132 -1.26 -3.15 -6.53
CA LYS A 132 -2.10 -2.67 -7.63
C LYS A 132 -3.17 -1.81 -6.99
N MET A 133 -3.23 -0.52 -7.34
CA MET A 133 -4.27 0.38 -6.85
C MET A 133 -5.63 -0.28 -7.07
N LYS A 134 -6.34 -0.56 -5.99
CA LYS A 134 -7.67 -1.18 -6.03
C LYS A 134 -8.70 -0.09 -6.28
N VAL A 135 -9.32 -0.14 -7.46
CA VAL A 135 -10.33 0.82 -7.87
C VAL A 135 -11.68 0.13 -7.94
N LEU A 136 -12.67 0.68 -7.23
CA LEU A 136 -14.07 0.27 -7.37
C LEU A 136 -14.84 1.29 -8.19
N ALA A 137 -15.19 0.92 -9.42
CA ALA A 137 -16.01 1.74 -10.31
C ALA A 137 -17.49 1.36 -10.18
N ILE A 138 -18.28 2.28 -9.63
CA ILE A 138 -19.72 2.12 -9.43
C ILE A 138 -20.49 2.80 -10.56
N ASN A 139 -21.24 2.03 -11.33
CA ASN A 139 -22.12 2.53 -12.38
C ASN A 139 -23.58 2.48 -11.92
N SER A 140 -24.24 3.64 -11.87
CA SER A 140 -25.65 3.74 -11.49
C SER A 140 -26.61 3.87 -12.67
N SER A 141 -26.13 3.83 -13.91
CA SER A 141 -27.00 3.87 -15.08
C SER A 141 -27.92 2.66 -15.12
N LEU A 142 -29.23 2.92 -15.25
CA LEU A 142 -30.26 1.90 -15.40
C LEU A 142 -30.34 1.35 -16.83
N ARG A 143 -29.69 2.01 -17.79
CA ARG A 143 -29.58 1.55 -19.18
C ARG A 143 -28.55 0.43 -19.27
N LYS A 144 -28.71 -0.45 -20.27
CA LYS A 144 -27.82 -1.60 -20.52
C LYS A 144 -27.04 -1.41 -21.82
N GLY A 145 -25.81 -1.90 -21.86
CA GLY A 145 -24.99 -1.96 -23.07
C GLY A 145 -24.77 -0.59 -23.72
N GLY A 146 -24.59 -0.56 -25.05
CA GLY A 146 -24.28 0.64 -25.83
C GLY A 146 -25.29 1.79 -25.76
N GLN A 147 -26.40 1.65 -25.03
CA GLN A 147 -27.35 2.74 -24.75
C GLN A 147 -26.96 3.60 -23.54
N SER A 148 -26.06 3.12 -22.68
CA SER A 148 -25.62 3.80 -21.47
C SER A 148 -24.38 4.66 -21.75
N ARG A 149 -24.56 5.97 -21.94
CA ARG A 149 -23.45 6.91 -22.16
C ARG A 149 -22.48 6.95 -20.97
N THR A 150 -23.01 6.88 -19.76
CA THR A 150 -22.23 6.77 -18.52
C THR A 150 -21.35 5.52 -18.51
N GLU A 151 -21.89 4.37 -18.93
CA GLU A 151 -21.13 3.11 -19.00
C GLU A 151 -20.04 3.18 -20.07
N ILE A 152 -20.34 3.73 -21.25
CA ILE A 152 -19.34 3.91 -22.31
C ILE A 152 -18.16 4.77 -21.82
N MET A 153 -18.45 5.93 -21.21
CA MET A 153 -17.41 6.83 -20.70
C MET A 153 -16.61 6.18 -19.56
N MET A 154 -17.29 5.52 -18.62
CA MET A 154 -16.65 4.79 -17.54
C MET A 154 -15.76 3.66 -18.06
N ASN A 155 -16.18 2.93 -19.10
CA ASN A 155 -15.40 1.83 -19.65
C ASN A 155 -14.05 2.31 -20.21
N HIS A 156 -14.02 3.44 -20.91
CA HIS A 156 -12.75 4.03 -21.38
C HIS A 156 -11.85 4.48 -20.23
N LEU A 157 -12.42 5.03 -19.15
CA LEU A 157 -11.64 5.35 -17.94
C LEU A 157 -11.07 4.10 -17.28
N VAL A 158 -11.90 3.06 -17.12
CA VAL A 158 -11.52 1.76 -16.53
C VAL A 158 -10.43 1.08 -17.37
N GLU A 159 -10.53 1.15 -18.69
CA GLU A 159 -9.52 0.63 -19.62
C GLU A 159 -8.17 1.33 -19.39
N GLY A 160 -8.13 2.67 -19.39
CA GLY A 160 -6.91 3.42 -19.09
C GLY A 160 -6.35 3.16 -17.69
N MET A 161 -7.20 2.99 -16.67
CA MET A 161 -6.76 2.61 -15.32
C MET A 161 -6.11 1.23 -15.30
N ARG A 162 -6.68 0.24 -15.99
CA ARG A 162 -6.12 -1.11 -16.09
C ARG A 162 -4.80 -1.13 -16.86
N GLU A 163 -4.70 -0.37 -17.95
CA GLU A 163 -3.45 -0.18 -18.70
C GLU A 163 -2.35 0.45 -17.83
N ALA A 164 -2.72 1.37 -16.93
CA ALA A 164 -1.82 1.95 -15.95
C ALA A 164 -1.47 1.01 -14.78
N GLY A 165 -2.00 -0.23 -14.76
CA GLY A 165 -1.68 -1.26 -13.77
C GLY A 165 -2.61 -1.34 -12.57
N ALA A 166 -3.70 -0.58 -12.53
CA ALA A 166 -4.69 -0.65 -11.46
C ALA A 166 -5.55 -1.92 -11.53
N GLU A 167 -5.94 -2.45 -10.38
CA GLU A 167 -6.93 -3.51 -10.26
C GLU A 167 -8.32 -2.87 -10.17
N VAL A 168 -9.10 -2.95 -11.26
CA VAL A 168 -10.38 -2.25 -11.34
C VAL A 168 -11.55 -3.23 -11.36
N GLU A 169 -12.36 -3.18 -10.30
CA GLU A 169 -13.66 -3.86 -10.22
C GLU A 169 -14.79 -2.91 -10.64
N VAL A 170 -15.71 -3.38 -11.50
CA VAL A 170 -16.86 -2.61 -11.96
C VAL A 170 -18.14 -3.21 -11.38
N VAL A 171 -18.92 -2.39 -10.67
CA VAL A 171 -20.23 -2.76 -10.13
C VAL A 171 -21.33 -1.96 -10.81
N HIS A 172 -22.33 -2.65 -11.36
CA HIS A 172 -23.53 -2.01 -11.88
C HIS A 172 -24.65 -2.06 -10.84
N LEU A 173 -25.05 -0.91 -10.28
CA LEU A 173 -26.07 -0.85 -9.23
C LEU A 173 -27.45 -1.36 -9.70
N ARG A 174 -27.73 -1.32 -11.01
CA ARG A 174 -28.96 -1.89 -11.59
C ARG A 174 -29.11 -3.41 -11.33
N GLN A 175 -28.00 -4.11 -11.02
CA GLN A 175 -27.96 -5.54 -10.73
C GLN A 175 -27.99 -5.84 -9.23
N LYS A 176 -28.01 -4.80 -8.39
CA LYS A 176 -27.93 -4.91 -6.93
C LYS A 176 -29.27 -4.56 -6.30
N LYS A 177 -29.58 -5.22 -5.19
CA LYS A 177 -30.71 -4.96 -4.31
C LYS A 177 -30.19 -4.28 -3.06
N ILE A 178 -30.32 -2.96 -3.03
CA ILE A 178 -29.88 -2.11 -1.92
C ILE A 178 -31.11 -1.38 -1.38
N LYS A 179 -31.36 -1.52 -0.09
CA LYS A 179 -32.40 -0.73 0.61
C LYS A 179 -31.85 0.66 0.91
N TYR A 180 -32.71 1.68 0.86
CA TYR A 180 -32.35 3.04 1.24
C TYR A 180 -32.07 3.16 2.74
N CYS A 181 -31.27 4.16 3.12
CA CYS A 181 -31.02 4.43 4.53
C CYS A 181 -32.32 4.88 5.23
N ILE A 182 -32.65 4.24 6.35
CA ILE A 182 -33.85 4.58 7.15
C ILE A 182 -33.56 5.52 8.32
N GLY A 183 -32.34 6.04 8.45
CA GLY A 183 -31.99 7.00 9.51
C GLY A 183 -32.15 6.48 10.94
N CYS A 184 -31.97 5.17 11.17
CA CYS A 184 -32.15 4.58 12.50
C CYS A 184 -30.97 4.79 13.47
N PHE A 185 -29.82 5.29 12.98
CA PHE A 185 -28.58 5.53 13.74
C PHE A 185 -28.02 4.34 14.53
N THR A 186 -28.50 3.11 14.28
CA THR A 186 -28.00 1.91 14.97
C THR A 186 -26.52 1.66 14.63
N CYS A 187 -26.11 1.98 13.40
CA CYS A 187 -24.72 1.91 12.94
C CYS A 187 -23.76 2.87 13.64
N MET A 188 -24.27 3.79 14.46
CA MET A 188 -23.50 4.77 15.23
C MET A 188 -23.59 4.52 16.73
N THR A 189 -24.70 3.92 17.19
CA THR A 189 -25.05 3.85 18.62
C THR A 189 -24.95 2.45 19.21
N LYS A 190 -25.43 1.42 18.49
CA LYS A 190 -25.51 0.04 19.01
C LYS A 190 -24.53 -0.90 18.31
N THR A 191 -24.33 -0.70 17.00
CA THR A 191 -23.41 -1.48 16.18
C THR A 191 -22.52 -0.55 15.36
N PRO A 192 -21.59 0.20 16.01
CA PRO A 192 -20.65 1.09 15.33
C PRO A 192 -20.03 0.44 14.08
N GLY A 193 -20.08 1.11 12.94
CA GLY A 193 -19.54 0.58 11.68
C GLY A 193 -20.46 -0.37 10.91
N LYS A 194 -21.59 -0.82 11.48
CA LYS A 194 -22.41 -1.90 10.91
C LYS A 194 -23.86 -1.49 10.73
N CYS A 195 -24.38 -1.65 9.52
CA CYS A 195 -25.78 -1.39 9.22
C CYS A 195 -26.71 -2.56 9.63
N VAL A 196 -27.97 -2.25 9.93
CA VAL A 196 -29.02 -3.23 10.29
C VAL A 196 -29.65 -3.95 9.10
N HIS A 197 -29.52 -3.45 7.87
CA HIS A 197 -30.03 -4.17 6.72
C HIS A 197 -29.15 -5.37 6.40
N GLN A 198 -29.76 -6.37 5.76
CA GLN A 198 -29.08 -7.52 5.19
C GLN A 198 -29.42 -7.52 3.70
N ASP A 199 -28.57 -6.88 2.91
CA ASP A 199 -28.76 -6.67 1.49
C ASP A 199 -27.41 -6.66 0.76
N ASP A 200 -27.40 -6.43 -0.56
CA ASP A 200 -26.15 -6.49 -1.34
C ASP A 200 -25.12 -5.45 -0.86
N MET A 201 -25.58 -4.36 -0.22
CA MET A 201 -24.66 -3.38 0.35
C MET A 201 -23.87 -3.99 1.51
N THR A 202 -24.56 -4.57 2.49
CA THR A 202 -23.91 -5.12 3.69
C THR A 202 -23.13 -6.40 3.41
N ASN A 203 -23.61 -7.20 2.46
CA ASN A 203 -23.07 -8.53 2.22
C ASN A 203 -21.92 -8.55 1.21
N GLU A 204 -21.82 -7.54 0.34
CA GLU A 204 -20.85 -7.53 -0.75
C GLU A 204 -20.15 -6.19 -0.94
N LEU A 205 -20.90 -5.09 -0.98
CA LEU A 205 -20.34 -3.80 -1.44
C LEU A 205 -19.56 -3.07 -0.35
N PHE A 206 -19.91 -3.22 0.92
CA PHE A 206 -19.17 -2.62 2.04
C PHE A 206 -17.71 -3.07 2.10
N PRO A 207 -17.38 -4.39 2.11
CA PRO A 207 -15.98 -4.83 2.06
C PRO A 207 -15.22 -4.27 0.87
N LYS A 208 -15.82 -4.32 -0.33
CA LYS A 208 -15.18 -3.80 -1.56
C LYS A 208 -14.90 -2.31 -1.47
N TRP A 209 -15.86 -1.52 -0.98
CA TRP A 209 -15.72 -0.08 -0.83
C TRP A 209 -14.64 0.28 0.19
N LEU A 210 -14.59 -0.44 1.31
CA LEU A 210 -13.58 -0.29 2.36
C LEU A 210 -12.16 -0.64 1.90
N GLU A 211 -12.03 -1.69 1.09
CA GLU A 211 -10.74 -2.18 0.60
C GLU A 211 -10.21 -1.40 -0.62
N SER A 212 -11.00 -0.49 -1.18
CA SER A 212 -10.62 0.28 -2.36
C SER A 212 -9.76 1.49 -2.00
N ASP A 213 -8.66 1.68 -2.73
CA ASP A 213 -7.84 2.90 -2.65
C ASP A 213 -8.52 4.09 -3.34
N LEU A 214 -9.37 3.81 -4.33
CA LEU A 214 -10.13 4.81 -5.09
C LEU A 214 -11.51 4.27 -5.46
N VAL A 215 -12.54 5.10 -5.30
CA VAL A 215 -13.91 4.78 -5.72
C VAL A 215 -14.37 5.76 -6.78
N VAL A 216 -14.82 5.26 -7.94
CA VAL A 216 -15.32 6.07 -9.06
C VAL A 216 -16.84 6.00 -9.11
N TYR A 217 -17.52 7.13 -8.96
CA TYR A 217 -18.98 7.24 -9.07
C TYR A 217 -19.40 7.67 -10.48
N ALA A 218 -19.72 6.68 -11.32
CA ALA A 218 -20.25 6.92 -12.67
C ALA A 218 -21.78 6.96 -12.65
N THR A 219 -22.35 8.16 -12.79
CA THR A 219 -23.81 8.39 -12.75
C THR A 219 -24.32 9.17 -13.96
N PRO A 220 -25.51 8.84 -14.50
CA PRO A 220 -26.19 9.73 -15.43
C PRO A 220 -26.73 10.95 -14.68
N LEU A 221 -26.75 12.10 -15.36
CA LEU A 221 -27.40 13.32 -14.88
C LEU A 221 -28.81 13.38 -15.43
N PHE A 222 -29.81 13.08 -14.60
CA PHE A 222 -31.22 13.24 -14.97
C PHE A 222 -31.83 14.53 -14.43
N HIS A 223 -31.41 14.96 -13.24
CA HIS A 223 -31.90 16.17 -12.59
C HIS A 223 -30.78 16.85 -11.80
N HIS A 224 -29.73 17.31 -12.50
CA HIS A 224 -28.60 18.08 -11.94
C HIS A 224 -27.77 17.41 -10.81
N THR A 225 -28.08 16.18 -10.43
CA THR A 225 -27.37 15.44 -9.39
C THR A 225 -27.28 13.95 -9.74
N VAL A 226 -26.62 13.19 -8.87
CA VAL A 226 -26.54 11.73 -8.96
C VAL A 226 -27.95 11.11 -8.97
N ASN A 227 -28.16 10.06 -9.74
CA ASN A 227 -29.47 9.42 -9.81
C ASN A 227 -29.78 8.58 -8.54
N ALA A 228 -31.05 8.17 -8.39
CA ALA A 228 -31.53 7.51 -7.17
C ALA A 228 -30.73 6.26 -6.73
N PRO A 229 -30.30 5.33 -7.62
CA PRO A 229 -29.45 4.21 -7.22
C PRO A 229 -28.09 4.67 -6.65
N MET A 230 -27.44 5.67 -7.27
CA MET A 230 -26.17 6.19 -6.76
C MET A 230 -26.37 6.89 -5.41
N LYS A 231 -27.42 7.70 -5.26
CA LYS A 231 -27.73 8.35 -3.98
C LYS A 231 -27.97 7.33 -2.88
N THR A 232 -28.70 6.26 -3.19
CA THR A 232 -28.93 5.13 -2.29
C THR A 232 -27.59 4.51 -1.88
N PHE A 233 -26.68 4.23 -2.81
CA PHE A 233 -25.36 3.70 -2.48
C PHE A 233 -24.56 4.63 -1.56
N ILE A 234 -24.47 5.92 -1.90
CA ILE A 234 -23.70 6.93 -1.14
C ILE A 234 -24.24 7.09 0.28
N GLU A 235 -25.55 7.21 0.47
CA GLU A 235 -26.12 7.34 1.82
C GLU A 235 -25.87 6.11 2.68
N ARG A 236 -25.70 4.97 2.03
CA ARG A 236 -25.46 3.70 2.70
C ARG A 236 -24.00 3.52 3.11
N THR A 237 -23.04 4.32 2.63
CA THR A 237 -21.64 4.28 3.11
C THR A 237 -21.45 4.98 4.46
N PHE A 238 -22.46 5.73 4.94
CA PHE A 238 -22.42 6.46 6.21
C PHE A 238 -21.94 5.64 7.43
N PRO A 239 -22.37 4.37 7.64
CA PRO A 239 -21.86 3.54 8.74
C PRO A 239 -20.33 3.45 8.79
N ILE A 240 -19.67 3.57 7.64
CA ILE A 240 -18.23 3.35 7.48
C ILE A 240 -17.44 4.66 7.57
N CYS A 241 -18.00 5.76 7.04
CA CYS A 241 -17.27 7.04 6.96
C CYS A 241 -17.07 7.71 8.32
N GLU A 242 -18.02 7.57 9.25
CA GLU A 242 -17.99 8.26 10.55
C GLU A 242 -18.52 7.35 11.67
N PRO A 243 -17.83 6.28 12.09
CA PRO A 243 -18.42 5.30 13.01
C PRO A 243 -18.60 5.76 14.47
N PHE A 244 -18.34 7.04 14.80
CA PHE A 244 -18.44 7.56 16.15
C PHE A 244 -19.23 8.87 16.18
N LEU A 245 -20.44 8.80 16.76
CA LEU A 245 -21.14 9.98 17.26
C LEU A 245 -20.63 10.20 18.70
N GLU A 246 -19.71 11.15 18.88
CA GLU A 246 -19.47 11.72 20.20
C GLU A 246 -20.70 12.57 20.55
N LEU A 247 -21.49 12.10 21.52
CA LEU A 247 -22.65 12.80 22.08
C LEU A 247 -22.23 13.63 23.29
#